data_AF-A0A7C7X1V3-F1
#
_entry.id   AF-A0A7C7X1V3-F1
#
_cell.length_a   1.000
_cell.length_b   1.000
_cell.length_c   1.000
_cell.angle_alpha   90.00
_cell.angle_beta   90.00
_cell.angle_gamma   90.00
#
_symmetry.space_group_name_H-M   'P 1'
#
loop_
_entity.id
_entity.type
_entity.pdbx_description
1 polymer ?
#
loop_
_entity_poly.entity_id
_entity_poly.type
_entity_poly.pdbx_seq_one_letter_code
_entity_poly.pdbx_strand_id
1 'polypeptide(L)' 'EGLLDFPARRFNEEIWLCWKEGETEIKFWHEKDVGFMGRKPISVSTESLV' A
#
# COMPACT_ATOMS: atom_id res chain seq x y z
N GLU A 1 -4.73 -6.36 16.99
CA GLU A 1 -4.99 -6.28 15.54
C GLU A 1 -5.19 -4.82 15.17
N GLY A 2 -4.17 -4.24 14.54
CA GLY A 2 -4.20 -2.87 14.03
C GLY A 2 -4.02 -2.84 12.52
N LEU A 3 -4.74 -1.93 11.89
CA LEU A 3 -4.62 -1.58 10.48
C LEU A 3 -4.46 -0.06 10.39
N LEU A 4 -3.45 0.40 9.65
CA LEU A 4 -3.25 1.81 9.39
C LEU A 4 -3.08 2.04 7.90
N ASP A 5 -3.90 2.94 7.38
CA ASP A 5 -3.88 3.32 5.98
C ASP A 5 -3.37 4.76 5.83
N PHE A 6 -2.48 4.97 4.87
CA PHE A 6 -1.85 6.25 4.56
C PHE A 6 -2.26 6.68 3.15
N PRO A 7 -2.84 7.88 2.97
CA PRO A 7 -3.13 8.41 1.64
C PRO A 7 -1.85 8.54 0.80
N ALA A 8 -1.90 8.07 -0.44
CA ALA A 8 -0.78 8.14 -1.38
C ALA A 8 -1.26 8.28 -2.82
N ARG A 9 -0.30 8.47 -3.74
CA ARG A 9 -0.55 8.51 -5.17
C ARG A 9 0.39 7.56 -5.89
N ARG A 10 -0.17 6.67 -6.71
CA ARG A 10 0.55 5.78 -7.61
C ARG A 10 0.36 6.29 -9.03
N PHE A 11 1.41 6.93 -9.58
CA PHE A 11 1.31 7.69 -10.82
C PHE A 11 0.23 8.78 -10.74
N ASN A 12 -0.90 8.60 -11.43
CA ASN A 12 -2.04 9.52 -11.43
C ASN A 12 -3.23 9.00 -10.60
N GLU A 13 -3.10 7.84 -9.96
CA GLU A 13 -4.16 7.20 -9.20
C GLU A 13 -3.99 7.47 -7.70
N GLU A 14 -5.07 7.90 -7.04
CA GLU A 14 -5.07 8.02 -5.59
C GLU A 14 -5.33 6.65 -4.96
N ILE A 15 -4.43 6.23 -4.09
CA ILE A 15 -4.45 4.92 -3.43
C ILE A 15 -4.25 5.10 -1.92
N TRP A 16 -4.41 4.02 -1.17
CA TRP A 16 -4.02 3.94 0.23
C TRP A 16 -2.89 2.93 0.38
N LEU A 17 -1.78 3.38 0.97
CA LEU A 17 -0.74 2.48 1.48
C LEU A 17 -1.21 1.88 2.79
N CYS A 18 -1.00 0.59 2.96
CA CYS A 18 -1.67 -0.18 3.99
C CYS A 18 -0.66 -0.97 4.82
N TRP A 19 -0.63 -0.71 6.12
CA TRP A 19 0.24 -1.38 7.09
C TRP A 19 -0.59 -2.13 8.13
N LYS A 20 -0.22 -3.38 8.40
CA LYS A 20 -0.83 -4.20 9.45
C LYS A 20 0.13 -4.37 10.63
N GLU A 21 -0.41 -4.37 11.84
CA GLU A 21 0.32 -4.69 13.07
C GLU A 21 1.15 -5.99 12.90
N GLY A 22 2.46 -5.88 13.13
CA GLY A 22 3.45 -6.95 12.92
C GLY A 22 4.26 -6.85 11.63
N GLU A 23 3.87 -5.99 10.68
CA GLU A 23 4.69 -5.69 9.51
C GLU A 23 5.81 -4.70 9.88
N THR A 24 7.03 -4.90 9.36
CA THR A 24 8.16 -3.99 9.63
C THR A 24 8.17 -2.75 8.74
N GLU A 25 7.44 -2.80 7.62
CA GLU A 25 7.39 -1.76 6.59
C GLU A 25 6.06 -1.88 5.81
N ILE A 26 5.72 -0.84 5.05
CA ILE A 26 4.56 -0.84 4.17
C ILE A 26 4.88 -1.69 2.94
N LYS A 27 4.13 -2.79 2.75
CA LYS A 27 4.31 -3.71 1.61
C LYS A 27 3.12 -3.75 0.66
N PHE A 28 2.02 -3.11 1.01
CA PHE A 28 0.76 -3.23 0.30
C PHE A 28 0.09 -1.88 0.10
N TRP A 29 -0.72 -1.81 -0.95
CA TRP A 29 -1.64 -0.72 -1.22
C TRP A 29 -3.02 -1.26 -1.58
N HIS A 30 -4.06 -0.45 -1.52
CA HIS A 30 -5.37 -0.77 -2.07
C HIS A 30 -6.07 0.49 -2.61
N GLU A 31 -7.09 0.30 -3.43
CA GLU A 31 -7.96 1.39 -3.87
C GLU A 31 -8.84 1.89 -2.71
N LYS A 32 -9.33 3.13 -2.81
CA LYS A 32 -10.05 3.81 -1.72
C LYS A 32 -11.27 3.06 -1.20
N ASP A 33 -11.98 2.35 -2.06
CA ASP A 33 -13.29 1.78 -1.75
C ASP A 33 -13.29 0.26 -1.44
N VAL A 34 -12.14 -0.41 -1.52
CA VAL A 34 -12.03 -1.87 -1.33
C VAL A 34 -11.53 -2.27 0.06
N GLY A 35 -10.86 -1.36 0.77
CA GLY A 35 -10.28 -1.60 2.10
C GLY A 35 -9.26 -2.74 2.12
N PHE A 36 -9.05 -3.32 3.32
CA PHE A 36 -8.03 -4.34 3.58
C PHE A 36 -8.11 -5.58 2.66
N MET A 37 -9.31 -6.01 2.25
CA MET A 37 -9.47 -7.19 1.40
C MET A 37 -8.94 -6.97 -0.03
N GLY A 38 -8.76 -5.72 -0.44
CA GLY A 38 -8.21 -5.34 -1.75
C GLY A 38 -6.69 -5.16 -1.78
N ARG A 39 -5.95 -5.60 -0.75
CA ARG A 39 -4.50 -5.40 -0.68
C ARG A 39 -3.77 -5.98 -1.89
N LYS A 40 -3.01 -5.13 -2.55
CA LYS A 40 -2.10 -5.44 -3.65
C LYS A 40 -0.66 -5.18 -3.20
N PRO A 41 0.30 -6.07 -3.52
CA PRO A 41 1.69 -5.85 -3.16
C PRO A 41 2.25 -4.63 -3.89
N ILE A 42 3.13 -3.91 -3.22
CA ILE A 42 3.98 -2.89 -3.86
C ILE A 42 5.07 -3.65 -4.60
N SER A 43 5.01 -3.64 -5.93
CA SER A 43 6.08 -4.18 -6.76
C SER A 43 7.20 -3.16 -6.85
N VAL A 44 8.33 -3.46 -6.21
CA VAL A 44 9.59 -2.75 -6.44
C VAL A 44 10.45 -3.60 -7.37
N SER A 45 10.90 -3.01 -8.47
CA SER A 45 11.97 -3.58 -9.28
C SER A 45 13.24 -2.77 -9.03
N THR A 46 14.41 -3.41 -9.12
CA THR A 46 15.69 -2.72 -8.91
C THR A 46 15.86 -1.55 -9.87
N GLU A 47 15.27 -1.63 -11.06
CA GLU A 47 15.24 -0.57 -12.07
C GLU A 47 14.33 0.61 -11.69
N SER A 48 13.40 0.41 -10.76
CA SER A 48 12.45 1.41 -10.28
C SER A 48 12.92 2.15 -9.03
N LEU A 49 14.02 1.69 -8.41
CA LEU A 49 14.66 2.35 -7.27
C LEU A 49 15.63 3.42 -7.81
N VAL A 50 15.22 4.68 -7.74
CA VAL A 50 16.07 5.84 -8.04
C VAL A 50 16.99 6.19 -6.88
#